data_AF-A0A1Q6G253-F1
#
_entry.id   AF-A0A1Q6G253-F1
#
_cell.length_a   1.000
_cell.length_b   1.000
_cell.length_c   1.000
_cell.angle_alpha   90.00
_cell.angle_beta   90.00
_cell.angle_gamma   90.00
#
_symmetry.space_group_name_H-M   'P 1'
#
loop_
_entity.id
_entity.type
_entity.pdbx_description
1 polymer ?
#
loop_
_entity_poly.entity_id
_entity_poly.type
_entity_poly.pdbx_seq_one_letter_code
_entity_poly.pdbx_strand_id
1 'polypeptide(L)'
;MNIYFETFGIFFKIGAFTIGGGYAMVPLIENEIVTKRKWITQDDFINLLAISQSAPGILAVNISIFIGYKLKGIPGSIITALGTILPSFIIILAIALFFHNFQDNVIVERIFKGIRPAVVALIAAPTFSMAKSARISRYNIWIPVVSALLIWLLGFSPIWIIIIAGVGGFLWGKLKKSD
;
A
#
# COMPACT_ATOMS: atom_id res chain seq x y z
N MET A 1 4.34 22.00 -22.43
CA MET A 1 3.93 21.89 -21.02
C MET A 1 5.02 21.12 -20.29
N ASN A 2 5.43 21.54 -19.09
CA ASN A 2 6.54 20.91 -18.39
C ASN A 2 6.11 19.51 -17.90
N ILE A 3 6.81 18.46 -18.34
CA ILE A 3 6.48 17.05 -18.07
C ILE A 3 6.28 16.75 -16.58
N TYR A 4 6.99 17.47 -15.71
CA TYR A 4 6.84 17.38 -14.26
C TYR A 4 5.43 17.72 -13.78
N PHE A 5 4.87 18.84 -14.21
CA PHE A 5 3.49 19.24 -13.85
C PHE A 5 2.45 18.28 -14.43
N GLU A 6 2.73 17.75 -15.63
CA GLU A 6 1.84 16.81 -16.28
C GLU A 6 1.80 15.47 -15.56
N THR A 7 2.98 14.90 -15.23
CA THR A 7 3.08 13.71 -14.38
C THR A 7 2.44 13.93 -13.01
N PHE A 8 2.70 15.08 -12.37
CA PHE A 8 2.07 15.41 -11.09
C PHE A 8 0.55 15.39 -11.19
N GLY A 9 -0.03 16.09 -12.16
CA GLY A 9 -1.48 16.18 -12.34
C GLY A 9 -2.13 14.82 -12.63
N ILE A 10 -1.46 13.98 -13.42
CA ILE A 10 -1.91 12.60 -13.69
C ILE A 10 -1.95 11.79 -12.39
N PHE A 11 -0.81 11.71 -11.69
CA PHE A 11 -0.72 10.89 -10.48
C PHE A 11 -1.57 11.46 -9.34
N PHE A 12 -1.79 12.78 -9.29
CA PHE A 12 -2.76 13.44 -8.41
C PHE A 12 -4.19 13.01 -8.71
N LYS A 13 -4.59 13.00 -9.98
CA LYS A 13 -5.91 12.52 -10.36
C LYS A 13 -6.07 11.03 -10.06
N ILE A 14 -5.09 10.21 -10.40
CA ILE A 14 -5.16 8.77 -10.13
C ILE A 14 -5.22 8.54 -8.61
N GLY A 15 -4.39 9.23 -7.82
CA GLY A 15 -4.41 9.14 -6.35
C GLY A 15 -5.74 9.61 -5.73
N ALA A 16 -6.37 10.64 -6.29
CA ALA A 16 -7.65 11.17 -5.81
C ALA A 16 -8.85 10.26 -6.13
N PHE A 17 -8.83 9.54 -7.27
CA PHE A 17 -10.00 8.82 -7.79
C PHE A 17 -9.85 7.29 -7.80
N THR A 18 -8.79 6.73 -7.21
CA THR A 18 -8.62 5.27 -7.09
C THR A 18 -9.33 4.75 -5.84
N ILE A 19 -10.36 3.92 -6.05
CA ILE A 19 -11.07 3.21 -4.99
C ILE A 19 -10.81 1.70 -5.16
N GLY A 20 -10.19 1.06 -4.18
CA GLY A 20 -9.85 -0.37 -4.25
C GLY A 20 -8.37 -0.74 -4.04
N GLY A 21 -7.54 0.20 -3.59
CA GLY A 21 -6.14 -0.05 -3.21
C GLY A 21 -5.17 -0.09 -4.40
N GLY A 22 -3.95 -0.59 -4.15
CA GLY A 22 -2.84 -0.49 -5.12
C GLY A 22 -3.09 -1.20 -6.46
N TYR A 23 -3.80 -2.33 -6.45
CA TYR A 23 -4.12 -3.08 -7.68
C TYR A 23 -5.18 -2.39 -8.54
N ALA A 24 -6.10 -1.63 -7.95
CA ALA A 24 -7.05 -0.82 -8.71
C ALA A 24 -6.36 0.35 -9.44
N MET A 25 -5.19 0.77 -8.94
CA MET A 25 -4.41 1.86 -9.54
C MET A 25 -3.64 1.42 -10.79
N VAL A 26 -3.20 0.16 -10.85
CA VAL A 26 -2.40 -0.39 -11.97
C VAL A 26 -3.05 -0.15 -13.34
N PRO A 27 -4.31 -0.54 -13.60
CA PRO A 27 -4.92 -0.34 -14.92
C PRO A 27 -5.16 1.15 -15.25
N LEU A 28 -5.36 2.00 -14.24
CA LEU A 28 -5.49 3.45 -14.43
C LEU A 28 -4.16 4.07 -14.88
N ILE A 29 -3.06 3.66 -14.23
CA ILE A 29 -1.70 4.09 -14.59
C ILE A 29 -1.33 3.56 -15.97
N GLU A 30 -1.59 2.29 -16.25
CA GLU A 30 -1.34 1.67 -17.56
C GLU A 30 -2.03 2.44 -18.69
N ASN A 31 -3.33 2.69 -18.54
CA ASN A 31 -4.11 3.42 -19.55
C ASN A 31 -3.57 4.84 -19.78
N GLU A 32 -3.19 5.56 -18.72
CA GLU A 32 -2.75 6.95 -18.85
C GLU A 32 -1.32 7.06 -19.37
N ILE A 33 -0.39 6.24 -18.88
CA ILE A 33 1.05 6.34 -19.21
C ILE A 33 1.42 5.53 -20.45
N VAL A 34 0.85 4.34 -20.64
CA VAL A 34 1.14 3.44 -21.78
C VAL A 34 0.20 3.74 -22.94
N THR A 35 -1.12 3.63 -22.73
CA THR A 35 -2.09 3.68 -23.84
C THR A 35 -2.26 5.08 -24.42
N LYS A 36 -2.58 6.07 -23.57
CA LYS A 36 -2.87 7.44 -24.03
C LYS A 36 -1.63 8.23 -24.38
N ARG A 37 -0.61 8.18 -23.51
CA ARG A 37 0.59 9.04 -23.62
C ARG A 37 1.75 8.35 -24.30
N LYS A 38 1.80 7.02 -24.28
CA LYS A 38 2.89 6.21 -24.85
C LYS A 38 4.27 6.64 -24.35
N TRP A 39 4.35 7.06 -23.09
CA TRP A 39 5.60 7.51 -22.48
C TRP A 39 6.53 6.36 -22.09
N ILE A 40 5.95 5.18 -21.83
CA ILE A 40 6.66 3.93 -21.60
C ILE A 40 6.00 2.84 -22.46
N THR A 41 6.75 1.80 -22.82
CA THR A 41 6.21 0.65 -23.54
C THR A 41 5.44 -0.28 -22.58
N GLN A 42 4.61 -1.16 -23.15
CA GLN A 42 3.91 -2.18 -22.37
C GLN A 42 4.91 -3.07 -21.60
N ASP A 43 5.99 -3.48 -22.25
CA ASP A 43 7.03 -4.32 -21.64
C ASP A 43 7.74 -3.59 -20.50
N ASP A 44 8.05 -2.31 -20.68
CA ASP A 44 8.62 -1.48 -19.61
C ASP A 44 7.65 -1.37 -18.43
N PHE A 45 6.36 -1.19 -18.68
CA PHE A 45 5.36 -1.11 -17.62
C PHE A 45 5.26 -2.42 -16.83
N ILE A 46 5.25 -3.58 -17.50
CA ILE A 46 5.23 -4.90 -16.85
C ILE A 46 6.50 -5.09 -15.99
N ASN A 47 7.67 -4.71 -16.51
CA ASN A 47 8.93 -4.78 -15.77
C ASN A 47 8.91 -3.87 -14.53
N LEU A 48 8.42 -2.64 -14.65
CA LEU A 48 8.29 -1.71 -13.52
C LEU A 48 7.28 -2.23 -12.49
N LEU A 49 6.17 -2.83 -12.93
CA LEU A 49 5.19 -3.46 -12.04
C LEU A 49 5.79 -4.64 -11.27
N ALA A 50 6.64 -5.46 -11.91
CA ALA A 50 7.33 -6.57 -11.25
C ALA A 50 8.33 -6.08 -10.19
N ILE A 51 9.11 -5.04 -10.50
CA ILE A 51 10.03 -4.38 -9.55
C ILE A 51 9.23 -3.79 -8.38
N SER A 52 8.11 -3.15 -8.67
CA SER A 52 7.23 -2.53 -7.66
C SER A 52 6.67 -3.52 -6.64
N GLN A 53 6.34 -4.73 -7.10
CA GLN A 53 5.86 -5.82 -6.24
C GLN A 53 6.98 -6.46 -5.42
N SER A 54 8.22 -6.40 -5.90
CA SER A 54 9.39 -6.94 -5.20
C SER A 54 9.87 -5.98 -4.10
N ALA A 55 9.66 -4.68 -4.27
CA ALA A 55 10.01 -3.68 -3.27
C ALA A 55 9.03 -3.70 -2.09
N PRO A 56 9.51 -3.62 -0.83
CA PRO A 56 8.64 -3.48 0.32
C PRO A 56 7.84 -2.18 0.23
N GLY A 57 6.57 -2.22 0.62
CA GLY A 57 5.72 -1.03 0.70
C GLY A 57 4.40 -1.15 -0.06
N ILE A 58 3.77 -0.01 -0.33
CA ILE A 58 2.47 0.07 -0.97
C ILE A 58 2.66 0.09 -2.48
N LEU A 59 2.11 -0.91 -3.18
CA LEU A 59 2.24 -1.09 -4.63
C LEU A 59 1.98 0.20 -5.42
N ALA A 60 0.91 0.92 -5.08
CA ALA A 60 0.52 2.19 -5.71
C ALA A 60 1.65 3.24 -5.70
N VAL A 61 2.34 3.39 -4.57
CA VAL A 61 3.40 4.39 -4.43
C VAL A 61 4.67 3.90 -5.13
N ASN A 62 5.01 2.62 -4.97
CA ASN A 62 6.21 2.03 -5.58
C ASN A 62 6.15 2.14 -7.11
N ILE A 63 5.03 1.78 -7.74
CA ILE A 63 4.89 1.87 -9.20
C ILE A 63 4.94 3.31 -9.70
N SER A 64 4.34 4.26 -8.97
CA SER A 64 4.45 5.69 -9.28
C SER A 64 5.90 6.17 -9.22
N ILE A 65 6.65 5.79 -8.18
CA ILE A 65 8.08 6.13 -8.01
C ILE A 65 8.88 5.59 -9.20
N PHE A 66 8.75 4.30 -9.52
CA PHE A 66 9.54 3.67 -10.58
C PHE A 66 9.19 4.20 -11.97
N ILE A 67 7.92 4.49 -12.24
CA ILE A 67 7.51 5.19 -13.48
C ILE A 67 8.11 6.60 -13.51
N GLY A 68 8.03 7.36 -12.42
CA GLY A 68 8.65 8.68 -12.32
C GLY A 68 10.16 8.63 -12.57
N TYR A 69 10.84 7.62 -12.03
CA TYR A 69 12.25 7.36 -12.26
C TYR A 69 12.55 7.09 -13.74
N LYS A 70 11.77 6.25 -14.41
CA LYS A 70 11.92 5.95 -15.84
C LYS A 70 11.74 7.20 -16.71
N LEU A 71 10.82 8.10 -16.34
CA LEU A 71 10.51 9.29 -17.13
C LEU A 71 11.55 10.42 -16.98
N LYS A 72 11.96 10.72 -15.74
CA LYS A 72 12.80 11.89 -15.42
C LYS A 72 13.81 11.64 -14.28
N GLY A 73 14.13 10.39 -13.98
CA GLY A 73 15.05 10.03 -12.89
C GLY A 73 14.50 10.41 -11.51
N ILE A 74 15.40 10.75 -10.59
CA ILE A 74 15.08 11.10 -9.20
C ILE A 74 14.01 12.21 -9.10
N PRO A 75 14.09 13.35 -9.80
CA PRO A 75 13.06 14.39 -9.67
C PRO A 75 11.70 13.92 -10.18
N GLY A 76 11.66 13.08 -11.22
CA GLY A 76 10.41 12.45 -11.67
C GLY A 76 9.79 11.56 -10.60
N SER A 77 10.61 10.78 -9.91
CA SER A 77 10.19 9.87 -8.83
C SER A 77 9.53 10.62 -7.67
N ILE A 78 10.14 11.73 -7.25
CA ILE A 78 9.61 12.57 -6.16
C ILE A 78 8.25 13.14 -6.56
N ILE A 79 8.13 13.63 -7.79
CA ILE A 79 6.92 14.32 -8.26
C ILE A 79 5.76 13.36 -8.44
N THR A 80 5.98 12.16 -8.99
CA THR A 80 4.92 11.14 -9.12
C THR A 80 4.52 10.56 -7.76
N ALA A 81 5.47 10.38 -6.84
CA ALA A 81 5.19 9.97 -5.47
C ALA A 81 4.34 11.01 -4.73
N LEU A 82 4.75 12.29 -4.77
CA LEU A 82 3.99 13.39 -4.19
C LEU A 82 2.61 13.49 -4.84
N GLY A 83 2.52 13.46 -6.17
CA GLY A 83 1.25 13.45 -6.88
C GLY A 83 0.32 12.35 -6.39
N THR A 84 0.84 11.14 -6.18
CA THR A 84 0.04 10.00 -5.70
C THR A 84 -0.45 10.18 -4.25
N ILE A 85 0.37 10.72 -3.35
CA ILE A 85 0.12 10.75 -1.90
C ILE A 85 -0.63 12.02 -1.45
N LEU A 86 -0.32 13.17 -2.06
CA LEU A 86 -0.91 14.47 -1.70
C LEU A 86 -2.44 14.49 -1.65
N PRO A 87 -3.20 13.93 -2.62
CA PRO A 87 -4.65 14.05 -2.61
C PRO A 87 -5.25 13.43 -1.35
N SER A 88 -4.82 12.23 -0.96
CA SER A 88 -5.28 11.59 0.27
C SER A 88 -4.82 12.37 1.51
N PHE A 89 -3.57 12.85 1.52
CA PHE A 89 -3.04 13.66 2.62
C PHE A 89 -3.85 14.95 2.85
N ILE A 90 -4.14 15.68 1.78
CA ILE A 90 -4.91 16.93 1.83
C ILE A 90 -6.34 16.68 2.35
N ILE A 91 -7.00 15.62 1.86
CA ILE A 91 -8.36 15.27 2.31
C ILE A 91 -8.36 14.93 3.80
N ILE A 92 -7.42 14.11 4.26
CA ILE A 92 -7.31 13.72 5.68
C ILE A 92 -6.98 14.94 6.54
N LEU A 93 -6.05 15.77 6.12
CA LEU A 93 -5.66 16.99 6.83
C LEU A 93 -6.83 17.96 6.95
N ALA A 94 -7.58 18.17 5.86
CA ALA A 94 -8.78 19.00 5.88
C ALA A 94 -9.79 18.46 6.90
N ILE A 95 -10.12 17.17 6.82
CA ILE A 95 -11.04 16.54 7.77
C ILE A 95 -10.56 16.73 9.22
N ALA A 96 -9.27 16.52 9.50
CA ALA A 96 -8.69 16.66 10.83
C ALA A 96 -8.78 18.11 11.36
N LEU A 97 -8.50 19.10 10.53
CA LEU A 97 -8.58 20.52 10.89
C LEU A 97 -10.02 20.93 11.22
N PHE A 98 -10.99 20.49 10.43
CA PHE A 98 -12.40 20.78 10.71
C PHE A 98 -12.91 19.98 11.91
N PHE A 99 -12.45 18.74 12.11
CA PHE A 99 -12.88 17.88 13.20
C PHE A 99 -12.65 18.51 14.58
N HIS A 100 -11.54 19.21 14.79
CA HIS A 100 -11.23 19.85 16.08
C HIS A 100 -12.31 20.84 16.53
N ASN A 101 -13.01 21.49 15.59
CA ASN A 101 -14.06 22.45 15.90
C ASN A 101 -15.42 21.80 16.22
N PHE A 102 -15.61 20.52 15.89
CA PHE A 102 -16.89 19.81 16.04
C PHE A 102 -16.80 18.56 16.94
N GLN A 103 -15.63 18.30 17.53
CA GLN A 103 -15.39 17.09 18.34
C GLN A 103 -16.30 16.98 19.57
N ASP A 104 -16.73 18.12 20.14
CA ASP A 104 -17.60 18.16 21.32
C ASP A 104 -19.08 17.90 20.98
N ASN A 105 -19.43 17.78 19.69
CA ASN A 105 -20.78 17.46 19.28
C ASN A 105 -21.07 15.96 19.46
N VAL A 106 -22.04 15.64 20.32
CA VAL A 106 -22.50 14.28 20.63
C VAL A 106 -22.83 13.45 19.39
N ILE A 107 -23.35 14.09 18.32
CA ILE A 107 -23.66 13.39 17.06
C ILE A 107 -22.37 12.93 16.35
N VAL A 108 -21.37 13.81 16.29
CA VAL A 108 -20.07 13.51 15.69
C VAL A 108 -19.37 12.39 16.46
N GLU A 109 -19.35 12.46 17.79
CA GLU A 109 -18.78 11.41 18.63
C GLU A 109 -19.42 10.03 18.37
N ARG A 110 -20.75 9.98 18.24
CA ARG A 110 -21.50 8.74 17.92
C ARG A 110 -21.15 8.20 16.52
N ILE A 111 -21.02 9.07 15.53
CA ILE A 111 -20.59 8.68 14.17
C ILE A 111 -19.19 8.06 14.22
N PHE A 112 -18.23 8.70 14.89
CA PHE A 112 -16.87 8.17 15.01
C PHE A 112 -16.81 6.83 15.76
N LYS A 113 -17.64 6.65 16.80
CA LYS A 113 -17.81 5.35 17.46
C LYS A 113 -18.31 4.28 16.49
N GLY A 114 -19.21 4.62 15.57
CA GLY A 114 -19.68 3.73 14.50
C GLY A 114 -18.65 3.46 13.40
N ILE A 115 -17.77 4.41 13.09
CA ILE A 115 -16.70 4.25 12.09
C ILE A 115 -15.61 3.29 12.58
N ARG A 116 -15.28 3.28 13.88
CA ARG A 116 -14.23 2.41 14.46
C ARG A 116 -14.37 0.92 14.05
N PRO A 117 -15.52 0.23 14.25
CA PRO A 117 -15.66 -1.16 13.83
C PRO A 117 -15.61 -1.32 12.30
N ALA A 118 -16.07 -0.34 11.52
CA ALA A 118 -15.93 -0.36 10.06
C ALA A 118 -14.46 -0.33 9.62
N VAL A 119 -13.62 0.47 10.29
CA VAL A 119 -12.17 0.50 10.05
C VAL A 119 -11.52 -0.84 10.42
N VAL A 120 -11.93 -1.47 11.53
CA VAL A 120 -11.45 -2.81 11.89
C VAL A 120 -11.80 -3.82 10.79
N ALA A 121 -13.03 -3.81 10.28
CA ALA A 121 -13.43 -4.67 9.16
C ALA A 121 -12.62 -4.37 7.87
N LEU A 122 -12.36 -3.09 7.58
CA LEU A 122 -11.57 -2.65 6.43
C LEU A 122 -10.11 -3.13 6.48
N ILE A 123 -9.52 -3.24 7.68
CA ILE A 123 -8.18 -3.80 7.89
C ILE A 123 -8.22 -5.34 7.89
N ALA A 124 -9.24 -5.92 8.51
CA ALA A 124 -9.41 -7.37 8.61
C ALA A 124 -9.62 -8.02 7.24
N ALA A 125 -10.42 -7.42 6.35
CA ALA A 125 -10.71 -7.97 5.02
C ALA A 125 -9.44 -8.27 4.17
N PRO A 126 -8.52 -7.32 3.94
CA PRO A 126 -7.26 -7.61 3.24
C PRO A 126 -6.35 -8.54 4.04
N THR A 127 -6.40 -8.50 5.37
CA THR A 127 -5.64 -9.46 6.22
C THR A 127 -6.09 -10.90 5.97
N PHE A 128 -7.40 -11.17 5.93
CA PHE A 128 -7.94 -12.50 5.62
C PHE A 128 -7.70 -12.91 4.17
N SER A 129 -7.82 -11.97 3.23
CA SER A 129 -7.47 -12.21 1.83
C SER A 129 -6.00 -12.64 1.69
N MET A 130 -5.10 -11.95 2.38
CA MET A 130 -3.66 -12.27 2.39
C MET A 130 -3.39 -13.62 3.07
N ALA A 131 -4.08 -13.94 4.16
CA ALA A 131 -3.99 -15.25 4.81
C ALA A 131 -4.43 -16.40 3.88
N LYS A 132 -5.48 -16.19 3.09
CA LYS A 132 -5.94 -17.15 2.08
C LYS A 132 -4.92 -17.33 0.97
N SER A 133 -4.38 -16.23 0.44
CA SER A 133 -3.33 -16.25 -0.60
C SER A 133 -2.04 -16.91 -0.12
N ALA A 134 -1.67 -16.74 1.16
CA ALA A 134 -0.54 -17.40 1.80
C ALA A 134 -0.79 -18.89 2.12
N ARG A 135 -1.98 -19.43 1.79
CA ARG A 135 -2.38 -20.83 2.04
C ARG A 135 -2.21 -21.24 3.51
N ILE A 136 -2.60 -20.37 4.45
CA ILE A 136 -2.51 -20.67 5.88
C ILE A 136 -3.43 -21.87 6.21
N SER A 137 -2.82 -23.02 6.49
CA SER A 137 -3.49 -24.24 6.93
C SER A 137 -3.60 -24.30 8.46
N ARG A 138 -4.36 -25.27 8.98
CA ARG A 138 -4.49 -25.55 10.42
C ARG A 138 -3.13 -25.72 11.10
N TYR A 139 -2.15 -26.26 10.38
CA TYR A 139 -0.77 -26.47 10.85
C TYR A 139 0.08 -25.19 10.92
N ASN A 140 -0.26 -24.14 10.19
CA ASN A 140 0.57 -22.92 10.11
C ASN A 140 -0.09 -21.70 10.75
N ILE A 141 -1.35 -21.81 11.16
CA ILE A 141 -2.11 -20.71 11.76
C ILE A 141 -1.57 -20.26 13.12
N TRP A 142 -0.78 -21.09 13.80
CA TRP A 142 -0.12 -20.69 15.04
C TRP A 142 0.90 -19.57 14.79
N ILE A 143 1.51 -19.49 13.60
CA ILE A 143 2.53 -18.47 13.27
C ILE A 143 1.96 -17.05 13.38
N PRO A 144 0.86 -16.67 12.66
CA PRO A 144 0.27 -15.35 12.78
C PRO A 144 -0.36 -15.11 14.17
N VAL A 145 -0.94 -16.14 14.80
CA VAL A 145 -1.57 -16.01 16.13
C VAL A 145 -0.53 -15.71 17.21
N VAL A 146 0.56 -16.47 17.26
CA VAL A 146 1.67 -16.25 18.19
C VAL A 146 2.32 -14.90 17.91
N SER A 147 2.56 -14.57 16.63
CA SER A 147 3.10 -13.25 16.25
C SER A 147 2.22 -12.11 16.75
N ALA A 148 0.89 -12.20 16.57
CA ALA A 148 -0.04 -11.19 17.04
C ALA A 148 -0.08 -11.08 18.57
N LEU A 149 -0.05 -12.22 19.28
CA LEU A 149 0.00 -12.25 20.74
C LEU A 149 1.30 -11.65 21.29
N LEU A 150 2.45 -11.96 20.69
CA LEU A 150 3.74 -11.39 21.09
C LEU A 150 3.76 -9.86 20.93
N ILE A 151 3.20 -9.34 19.83
CA ILE A 151 3.08 -7.89 19.63
C ILE A 151 2.14 -7.27 20.65
N TRP A 152 0.97 -7.88 20.86
CA TRP A 152 -0.08 -7.31 21.69
C TRP A 152 0.23 -7.35 23.20
N LEU A 153 0.75 -8.47 23.71
CA LEU A 153 0.99 -8.68 25.15
C LEU A 153 2.37 -8.21 25.59
N LEU A 154 3.42 -8.46 24.79
CA LEU A 154 4.81 -8.20 25.18
C LEU A 154 5.35 -6.89 24.58
N GLY A 155 4.57 -6.19 23.76
CA GLY A 155 5.01 -4.98 23.07
C GLY A 155 6.21 -5.22 22.14
N PHE A 156 6.39 -6.46 21.68
CA PHE A 156 7.56 -6.83 20.90
C PHE A 156 7.52 -6.15 19.53
N SER A 157 8.65 -5.59 19.09
CA SER A 157 8.69 -4.89 17.81
C SER A 157 8.38 -5.85 16.65
N PRO A 158 7.42 -5.52 15.77
CA PRO A 158 7.09 -6.33 14.60
C PRO A 158 8.29 -6.61 13.69
N ILE A 159 9.29 -5.72 13.68
CA ILE A 159 10.51 -5.85 12.87
C ILE A 159 11.25 -7.13 13.22
N TRP A 160 11.45 -7.42 14.50
CA TRP A 160 12.16 -8.62 14.94
C TRP A 160 11.39 -9.90 14.60
N ILE A 161 10.06 -9.87 14.70
CA ILE A 161 9.20 -11.00 14.34
C ILE A 161 9.33 -11.31 12.85
N ILE A 162 9.34 -10.29 11.99
CA ILE A 162 9.54 -10.45 10.54
C ILE A 162 10.90 -11.08 10.24
N ILE A 163 11.97 -10.61 10.90
CA ILE A 163 13.32 -11.17 10.72
C ILE A 163 13.37 -12.64 11.16
N ILE A 164 12.86 -12.97 12.35
CA ILE A 164 12.84 -14.34 12.87
C ILE A 164 12.00 -15.25 11.97
N ALA A 165 10.83 -14.80 11.53
CA ALA A 165 9.97 -15.57 10.62
C ALA A 165 10.64 -15.80 9.27
N GLY A 166 11.33 -14.78 8.73
CA GLY A 166 12.08 -14.90 7.48
C GLY A 166 13.25 -15.89 7.57
N VAL A 167 14.08 -15.77 8.61
CA VAL A 167 15.20 -16.69 8.85
C VAL A 167 14.71 -18.11 9.15
N GLY A 168 13.68 -18.25 9.99
CA GLY A 168 13.08 -19.54 10.31
C GLY A 168 12.49 -20.23 9.08
N GLY A 169 11.79 -19.47 8.23
CA GLY A 169 11.28 -19.96 6.94
C GLY A 169 12.39 -20.42 6.00
N PHE A 170 13.50 -19.67 5.92
CA PHE A 170 14.65 -20.03 5.09
C PHE A 170 15.35 -21.32 5.57
N LEU A 171 15.58 -21.45 6.88
CA LEU A 171 16.19 -22.65 7.47
C LEU A 171 15.31 -23.89 7.28
N TRP A 172 14.00 -23.76 7.52
CA TRP A 172 13.04 -24.84 7.29
C TRP A 172 12.99 -25.25 5.80
N GLY A 173 13.04 -24.27 4.89
CA GLY A 173 13.10 -24.49 3.45
C GLY A 173 14.35 -25.24 3.00
N LYS A 174 15.50 -25.02 3.65
CA LYS A 174 16.73 -25.80 3.40
C LYS A 174 16.62 -27.25 3.90
N LEU A 175 16.07 -27.45 5.09
CA LEU A 175 15.94 -28.79 5.69
C LEU A 175 15.01 -29.70 4.87
N LYS A 176 13.87 -29.16 4.41
CA LYS A 176 12.90 -29.94 3.63
C LYS A 176 13.34 -30.25 2.18
N LYS A 177 14.37 -29.57 1.67
CA LYS A 177 14.93 -29.81 0.33
C LYS A 177 16.05 -30.86 0.34
N SER A 178 16.39 -31.37 1.53
CA SER A 178 17.43 -32.38 1.75
C SER A 178 16.87 -33.80 1.99
N ASP A 179 15.54 -33.95 1.98
CA ASP A 179 14.80 -35.21 1.87
C ASP A 179 14.19 -35.31 0.46
#